data_AF-A0A484I8A2-F1
#
_entry.id   AF-A0A484I8A2-F1
#
_cell.length_a   1.000
_cell.length_b   1.000
_cell.length_c   1.000
_cell.angle_alpha   90.00
_cell.angle_beta   90.00
_cell.angle_gamma   90.00
#
_symmetry.space_group_name_H-M   'P 1'
#
loop_
_entity.id
_entity.type
_entity.pdbx_description
1 polymer ?
#
loop_
_entity_poly.entity_id
_entity_poly.type
_entity_poly.pdbx_seq_one_letter_code
_entity_poly.pdbx_strand_id
1 'polypeptide(L)'
;MGFIISIGSFYKNSRLQTLSISLFIVLLFIDFYVGSITDVAVNYIQSPLGIGFFIFFLITCLIGSTIVMRTVFLIIREKKSIFTQYQSVLRILQIVILSLSIILLLDVMLENKFYTLNLNAIMVASYGATIMMSIYVGIKLFKWYKENKNNFALIFGLAIFFLFVNNTVSILLFSTLLSEKPFEINLSTPVVFNFECEDNSAYCIFKENVINVQSYTIIVYFALFWISTAYLLHHHIRKIGKLRFFTLITVPLVLFFFMFVYHYDELYSLSENLNFDESVIFMLQIFIVAVSIGACGMLFGIGFKSLANLLKISSIIEQYLKMASYGIIMLFISANATIVGVAFPPYGIPNIIFLPFASILFYVGLYYSIIAISNDIKVRRFIKNSAYKELEIMGNLAQSQMMDNMKDKVLKMTKKYSSELHQQSNSETMESEEDLKSYLDEAINIFKSKEKGNN
;
A
#
# COMPACT_ATOMS: atom_id res chain seq x y z
N MET A 1 -3.16 -3.93 27.83
CA MET A 1 -3.89 -2.64 27.74
C MET A 1 -2.98 -1.43 27.44
N GLY A 2 -1.81 -1.27 28.09
CA GLY A 2 -0.85 -0.19 27.76
C GLY A 2 -0.27 -0.24 26.32
N PHE A 3 -0.19 -1.45 25.73
CA PHE A 3 0.20 -1.68 24.34
C PHE A 3 -0.79 -1.09 23.32
N ILE A 4 -2.09 -1.12 23.62
CA ILE A 4 -3.18 -0.72 22.71
C ILE A 4 -3.35 0.81 22.71
N ILE A 5 -3.12 1.46 23.86
CA ILE A 5 -3.17 2.93 23.98
C ILE A 5 -1.99 3.58 23.25
N SER A 6 -0.84 2.90 23.14
CA SER A 6 0.35 3.40 22.45
C SER A 6 0.18 3.51 20.92
N ILE A 7 -0.73 2.75 20.30
CA ILE A 7 -0.97 2.81 18.85
C ILE A 7 -1.90 4.00 18.52
N GLY A 8 -2.75 4.41 19.48
CA GLY A 8 -3.75 5.47 19.31
C GLY A 8 -3.23 6.91 19.23
N SER A 9 -1.93 7.15 19.46
CA SER A 9 -1.33 8.47 19.29
C SER A 9 -0.14 8.43 18.33
N PHE A 10 -0.42 8.57 17.03
CA PHE A 10 0.59 9.07 16.08
C PHE A 10 1.14 10.46 16.44
N TYR A 11 0.57 11.09 17.48
CA TYR A 11 0.89 12.42 17.98
C TYR A 11 2.06 12.49 18.98
N LYS A 12 2.54 11.38 19.55
CA LYS A 12 3.60 11.42 20.59
C LYS A 12 4.71 10.42 20.31
N ASN A 13 5.79 10.92 19.71
CA ASN A 13 7.01 10.21 19.32
C ASN A 13 7.73 9.60 20.55
N SER A 14 7.26 8.44 21.00
CA SER A 14 7.85 7.67 22.10
C SER A 14 8.45 6.36 21.57
N ARG A 15 9.54 5.89 22.17
CA ARG A 15 10.16 4.58 21.85
C ARG A 15 9.16 3.42 21.92
N LEU A 16 8.15 3.55 22.77
CA LEU A 16 7.08 2.57 22.95
C LEU A 16 6.20 2.41 21.70
N GLN A 17 5.87 3.51 21.02
CA GLN A 17 5.08 3.47 19.81
C GLN A 17 5.82 2.79 18.65
N THR A 18 7.10 3.11 18.48
CA THR A 18 7.94 2.47 17.46
C THR A 18 8.09 0.97 17.73
N LEU A 19 8.20 0.56 19.00
CA LEU A 19 8.22 -0.85 19.39
C LEU A 19 6.89 -1.54 19.07
N SER A 20 5.75 -0.90 19.37
CA SER A 20 4.43 -1.48 19.10
C SER A 20 4.16 -1.67 17.61
N ILE A 21 4.50 -0.69 16.77
CA ILE A 21 4.39 -0.81 15.31
C ILE A 21 5.32 -1.90 14.78
N SER A 22 6.56 -1.98 15.28
CA SER A 22 7.51 -3.01 14.86
C SER A 22 7.03 -4.41 15.24
N LEU A 23 6.46 -4.58 16.43
CA LEU A 23 5.86 -5.84 16.85
C LEU A 23 4.69 -6.22 15.94
N PHE A 24 3.83 -5.27 15.59
CA PHE A 24 2.72 -5.53 14.68
C PHE A 24 3.18 -5.94 13.27
N ILE A 25 4.26 -5.34 12.75
CA ILE A 25 4.88 -5.76 11.48
C ILE A 25 5.36 -7.22 11.57
N VAL A 26 5.97 -7.62 12.69
CA VAL A 26 6.40 -9.02 12.91
C VAL A 26 5.19 -9.96 12.96
N LEU A 27 4.09 -9.55 13.60
CA LEU A 27 2.86 -10.36 13.63
C LEU A 27 2.27 -10.58 12.23
N LEU A 28 2.20 -9.52 11.41
CA LEU A 28 1.77 -9.63 10.01
C LEU A 28 2.69 -10.56 9.21
N PHE A 29 4.01 -10.46 9.43
CA PHE A 29 4.97 -11.34 8.78
C PHE A 29 4.76 -12.81 9.14
N ILE A 30 4.51 -13.12 10.42
CA ILE A 30 4.25 -14.49 10.87
C ILE A 30 2.96 -15.03 10.23
N ASP A 31 1.87 -14.26 10.23
CA ASP A 31 0.62 -14.69 9.58
C ASP A 31 0.81 -14.92 8.08
N PHE A 32 1.58 -14.07 7.41
CA PHE A 32 1.92 -14.23 5.99
C PHE A 32 2.68 -15.54 5.77
N TYR A 33 3.76 -15.78 6.53
CA TYR A 33 4.56 -16.98 6.40
C TYR A 33 3.74 -18.25 6.67
N VAL A 34 2.97 -18.30 7.77
CA VAL A 34 2.13 -19.45 8.11
C VAL A 34 1.06 -19.69 7.05
N GLY A 35 0.46 -18.63 6.50
CA GLY A 35 -0.50 -18.71 5.39
C GLY A 35 0.08 -19.31 4.11
N SER A 36 1.38 -19.15 3.87
CA SER A 36 2.09 -19.68 2.71
C SER A 36 2.55 -21.14 2.83
N ILE A 37 2.56 -21.73 4.04
CA ILE A 37 3.02 -23.11 4.29
C ILE A 37 1.90 -24.01 4.85
N THR A 38 0.64 -23.67 4.55
CA THR A 38 -0.52 -24.30 5.22
C THR A 38 -0.66 -25.79 4.95
N ASP A 39 -0.12 -26.30 3.85
CA ASP A 39 -0.10 -27.71 3.43
C ASP A 39 0.87 -28.57 4.23
N VAL A 40 2.02 -28.00 4.59
CA VAL A 40 3.04 -28.68 5.40
C VAL A 40 2.80 -28.47 6.90
N ALA A 41 2.26 -27.31 7.29
CA ALA A 41 2.06 -26.93 8.69
C ALA A 41 0.69 -27.37 9.27
N VAL A 42 -0.04 -28.29 8.61
CA VAL A 42 -1.42 -28.69 8.99
C VAL A 42 -1.53 -29.08 10.46
N ASN A 43 -0.63 -29.95 10.95
CA ASN A 43 -0.64 -30.44 12.33
C ASN A 43 -0.55 -29.30 13.37
N TYR A 44 0.25 -28.27 13.06
CA TYR A 44 0.39 -27.10 13.92
C TYR A 44 -0.82 -26.18 13.83
N ILE A 45 -1.27 -25.88 12.60
CA ILE A 45 -2.37 -24.95 12.31
C ILE A 45 -3.68 -25.43 12.93
N GLN A 46 -3.97 -26.72 12.81
CA GLN A 46 -5.19 -27.35 13.36
C GLN A 46 -5.12 -27.62 14.87
N SER A 47 -3.94 -27.47 15.49
CA SER A 47 -3.80 -27.63 16.94
C SER A 47 -4.55 -26.51 17.70
N PRO A 48 -4.96 -26.74 18.97
CA PRO A 48 -5.59 -25.68 19.78
C PRO A 48 -4.72 -24.42 19.91
N LEU A 49 -3.41 -24.59 19.87
CA LEU A 49 -2.44 -23.50 19.95
C LEU A 49 -2.35 -22.72 18.62
N GLY A 50 -2.41 -23.41 17.48
CA GLY A 50 -2.55 -22.80 16.16
C GLY A 50 -3.84 -21.99 16.05
N ILE A 51 -4.98 -22.59 16.38
CA ILE A 51 -6.28 -21.91 16.40
C ILE A 51 -6.24 -20.67 17.31
N GLY A 52 -5.65 -20.79 18.50
CA GLY A 52 -5.46 -19.67 19.42
C GLY A 52 -4.62 -18.54 18.84
N PHE A 53 -3.53 -18.86 18.12
CA PHE A 53 -2.70 -17.85 17.46
C PHE A 53 -3.42 -17.17 16.30
N PHE A 54 -4.18 -17.91 15.49
CA PHE A 54 -5.00 -17.32 14.43
C PHE A 54 -6.00 -16.30 15.00
N ILE A 55 -6.73 -16.67 16.06
CA ILE A 55 -7.69 -15.77 16.73
C ILE A 55 -6.96 -14.51 17.24
N PHE A 56 -5.79 -14.69 17.85
CA PHE A 56 -4.97 -13.58 18.32
C PHE A 56 -4.53 -12.65 17.18
N PHE A 57 -4.08 -13.20 16.04
CA PHE A 57 -3.70 -12.40 14.87
C PHE A 57 -4.90 -11.65 14.29
N LEU A 58 -6.03 -12.32 14.11
CA LEU A 58 -7.24 -11.71 13.57
C LEU A 58 -7.71 -10.55 14.46
N ILE A 59 -7.82 -10.75 15.78
CA ILE A 59 -8.18 -9.69 16.73
C ILE A 59 -7.18 -8.53 16.68
N THR A 60 -5.87 -8.83 16.62
CA THR A 60 -4.84 -7.79 16.55
C THR A 60 -4.94 -6.99 15.25
N CYS A 61 -5.23 -7.63 14.11
CA CYS A 61 -5.46 -6.97 12.84
C CYS A 61 -6.72 -6.09 12.86
N LEU A 62 -7.81 -6.53 13.48
CA LEU A 62 -9.04 -5.73 13.65
C LEU A 62 -8.81 -4.50 14.53
N ILE A 63 -8.07 -4.66 15.63
CA ILE A 63 -7.68 -3.52 16.47
C ILE A 63 -6.74 -2.59 15.69
N GLY A 64 -5.74 -3.13 14.98
CA GLY A 64 -4.83 -2.36 14.16
C GLY A 64 -5.55 -1.52 13.10
N SER A 65 -6.49 -2.13 12.36
CA SER A 65 -7.23 -1.46 11.29
C SER A 65 -8.09 -0.31 11.81
N THR A 66 -8.78 -0.51 12.93
CA THR A 66 -9.57 0.57 13.56
C THR A 66 -8.71 1.75 14.01
N ILE A 67 -7.50 1.49 14.51
CA ILE A 67 -6.59 2.55 14.94
C ILE A 67 -6.00 3.31 13.76
N VAL A 68 -5.60 2.61 12.70
CA VAL A 68 -5.15 3.24 11.45
C VAL A 68 -6.23 4.16 10.90
N MET A 69 -7.46 3.66 10.78
CA MET A 69 -8.57 4.45 10.25
C MET A 69 -8.92 5.66 11.11
N ARG A 70 -8.92 5.50 12.45
CA ARG A 70 -9.12 6.63 13.36
C ARG A 70 -8.07 7.72 13.14
N THR A 71 -6.80 7.33 13.02
CA THR A 71 -5.69 8.26 12.76
C THR A 71 -5.89 9.00 11.44
N VAL A 72 -6.17 8.26 10.36
CA VAL A 72 -6.39 8.81 9.02
C VAL A 72 -7.58 9.79 9.03
N PHE A 73 -8.69 9.43 9.67
CA PHE A 73 -9.88 10.29 9.73
C PHE A 73 -9.67 11.57 10.55
N LEU A 74 -8.84 11.54 11.59
CA LEU A 74 -8.46 12.77 12.31
C LEU A 74 -7.71 13.73 11.39
N ILE A 75 -6.73 13.22 10.62
CA ILE A 75 -5.96 14.03 9.65
C ILE A 75 -6.87 14.61 8.56
N ILE A 76 -7.79 13.80 8.02
CA ILE A 76 -8.74 14.22 6.98
C ILE A 76 -9.71 15.30 7.51
N ARG A 77 -10.14 15.20 8.77
CA ARG A 77 -11.07 16.17 9.36
C ARG A 77 -10.41 17.53 9.59
N GLU A 78 -9.16 17.55 10.06
CA GLU A 78 -8.42 18.79 10.31
C GLU A 78 -8.07 19.55 9.01
N LYS A 79 -7.83 18.81 7.93
CA LYS A 79 -7.37 19.37 6.65
C LYS A 79 -8.30 18.94 5.54
N LYS A 80 -9.22 19.85 5.14
CA LYS A 80 -10.05 19.63 3.95
C LYS A 80 -9.16 19.29 2.76
N SER A 81 -9.35 18.11 2.23
CA SER A 81 -8.62 17.61 1.09
C SER A 81 -9.55 16.72 0.27
N ILE A 82 -9.09 16.32 -0.88
CA ILE A 82 -9.74 15.33 -1.74
C ILE A 82 -10.16 14.02 -1.02
N PHE A 83 -9.46 13.60 0.04
CA PHE A 83 -9.87 12.45 0.86
C PHE A 83 -11.14 12.71 1.69
N THR A 84 -11.59 13.96 1.88
CA THR A 84 -12.86 14.23 2.56
C THR A 84 -14.08 13.77 1.76
N GLN A 85 -14.01 13.79 0.43
CA GLN A 85 -15.09 13.30 -0.42
C GLN A 85 -15.28 11.79 -0.26
N TYR A 86 -14.18 11.06 -0.03
CA TYR A 86 -14.16 9.60 0.07
C TYR A 86 -14.21 9.08 1.50
N GLN A 87 -14.22 9.97 2.50
CA GLN A 87 -14.22 9.58 3.91
C GLN A 87 -15.42 8.69 4.25
N SER A 88 -16.60 8.99 3.69
CA SER A 88 -17.80 8.19 3.87
C SER A 88 -17.67 6.80 3.26
N VAL A 89 -17.15 6.71 2.03
CA VAL A 89 -16.94 5.43 1.34
C VAL A 89 -15.93 4.56 2.08
N LEU A 90 -14.82 5.14 2.52
CA LEU A 90 -13.80 4.43 3.31
C LEU A 90 -14.35 3.92 4.64
N ARG A 91 -15.26 4.66 5.28
CA ARG A 91 -15.93 4.22 6.50
C ARG A 91 -16.87 3.05 6.23
N ILE A 92 -17.63 3.09 5.14
CA ILE A 92 -18.51 1.99 4.75
C ILE A 92 -17.69 0.72 4.48
N LEU A 93 -16.63 0.82 3.68
CA LEU A 93 -15.73 -0.30 3.39
C LEU A 93 -15.10 -0.87 4.67
N GLN A 94 -14.67 -0.02 5.58
CA GLN A 94 -14.16 -0.45 6.88
C GLN A 94 -15.21 -1.24 7.67
N ILE A 95 -16.45 -0.73 7.76
CA ILE A 95 -17.53 -1.43 8.48
C ILE A 95 -17.81 -2.79 7.84
N VAL A 96 -17.88 -2.86 6.50
CA VAL A 96 -18.11 -4.11 5.77
C VAL A 96 -17.00 -5.12 6.07
N ILE A 97 -15.73 -4.74 5.94
CA ILE A 97 -14.60 -5.63 6.19
C ILE A 97 -14.58 -6.10 7.66
N LEU A 98 -14.80 -5.20 8.61
CA LEU A 98 -14.85 -5.56 10.03
C LEU A 98 -16.00 -6.52 10.35
N SER A 99 -17.19 -6.26 9.80
CA SER A 99 -18.36 -7.13 9.99
C SER A 99 -18.12 -8.53 9.45
N LEU A 100 -17.62 -8.66 8.21
CA LEU A 100 -17.29 -9.96 7.62
C LEU A 100 -16.21 -10.71 8.42
N SER A 101 -15.21 -9.98 8.91
CA SER A 101 -14.14 -10.55 9.74
C SER A 101 -14.64 -11.03 11.11
N ILE A 102 -15.60 -10.31 11.72
CA ILE A 102 -16.24 -10.73 12.97
C ILE A 102 -17.10 -11.97 12.74
N ILE A 103 -17.83 -12.05 11.62
CA ILE A 103 -18.57 -13.26 11.24
C ILE A 103 -17.59 -14.44 11.12
N LEU A 104 -16.48 -14.27 10.39
CA LEU A 104 -15.46 -15.33 10.27
C LEU A 104 -14.90 -15.75 11.64
N LEU A 105 -14.64 -14.79 12.54
CA LEU A 105 -14.17 -15.08 13.88
C LEU A 105 -15.18 -15.92 14.67
N LEU A 106 -16.47 -15.60 14.56
CA LEU A 106 -17.55 -16.35 15.22
C LEU A 106 -17.68 -17.76 14.64
N ASP A 107 -17.64 -17.91 13.31
CA ASP A 107 -17.70 -19.20 12.62
C ASP A 107 -16.57 -20.14 13.13
N VAL A 108 -15.35 -19.63 13.19
CA VAL A 108 -14.17 -20.38 13.67
C VAL A 108 -14.29 -20.73 15.15
N MET A 109 -14.78 -19.82 16.00
CA MET A 109 -14.84 -20.05 17.45
C MET A 109 -16.01 -20.92 17.91
N LEU A 110 -17.18 -20.80 17.27
CA LEU A 110 -18.42 -21.44 17.72
C LEU A 110 -18.74 -22.70 16.93
N GLU A 111 -18.54 -22.67 15.61
CA GLU A 111 -18.96 -23.76 14.72
C GLU A 111 -17.81 -24.71 14.34
N ASN A 112 -16.55 -24.32 14.62
CA ASN A 112 -15.33 -25.03 14.18
C ASN A 112 -15.31 -25.28 12.65
N LYS A 113 -15.91 -24.36 11.90
CA LYS A 113 -15.95 -24.39 10.44
C LYS A 113 -16.04 -22.97 9.89
N PHE A 114 -15.83 -22.80 8.60
CA PHE A 114 -16.14 -21.55 7.91
C PHE A 114 -16.54 -21.81 6.46
N TYR A 115 -17.20 -20.83 5.86
CA TYR A 115 -17.64 -20.90 4.47
C TYR A 115 -16.67 -20.20 3.53
N THR A 116 -16.35 -20.83 2.40
CA THR A 116 -15.49 -20.24 1.37
C THR A 116 -16.07 -18.95 0.79
N LEU A 117 -17.40 -18.82 0.78
CA LEU A 117 -18.11 -17.59 0.42
C LEU A 117 -17.68 -16.41 1.30
N ASN A 118 -17.54 -16.62 2.61
CA ASN A 118 -17.14 -15.56 3.55
C ASN A 118 -15.70 -15.10 3.28
N LEU A 119 -14.78 -16.05 3.04
CA LEU A 119 -13.40 -15.73 2.65
C LEU A 119 -13.35 -14.95 1.34
N ASN A 120 -14.12 -15.38 0.34
CA ASN A 120 -14.19 -14.70 -0.95
C ASN A 120 -14.73 -13.26 -0.78
N ALA A 121 -15.78 -13.07 0.03
CA ALA A 121 -16.32 -11.74 0.33
C ALA A 121 -15.30 -10.83 1.02
N ILE A 122 -14.56 -11.33 2.01
CA ILE A 122 -13.48 -10.60 2.68
C ILE A 122 -12.39 -10.21 1.69
N MET A 123 -11.96 -11.15 0.85
CA MET A 123 -10.93 -10.96 -0.16
C MET A 123 -11.36 -9.88 -1.18
N VAL A 124 -12.54 -10.01 -1.79
CA VAL A 124 -13.08 -9.04 -2.75
C VAL A 124 -13.22 -7.65 -2.12
N ALA A 125 -13.74 -7.56 -0.90
CA ALA A 125 -13.89 -6.29 -0.20
C ALA A 125 -12.53 -5.62 0.08
N SER A 126 -11.52 -6.40 0.49
CA SER A 126 -10.22 -5.88 0.90
C SER A 126 -9.35 -5.47 -0.29
N TYR A 127 -9.26 -6.32 -1.32
CA TYR A 127 -8.59 -5.97 -2.57
C TYR A 127 -9.34 -4.86 -3.31
N GLY A 128 -10.68 -4.89 -3.33
CA GLY A 128 -11.51 -3.83 -3.93
C GLY A 128 -11.30 -2.46 -3.27
N ALA A 129 -11.22 -2.42 -1.94
CA ALA A 129 -10.88 -1.20 -1.21
C ALA A 129 -9.48 -0.67 -1.58
N THR A 130 -8.51 -1.56 -1.75
CA THR A 130 -7.14 -1.20 -2.17
C THR A 130 -7.08 -0.69 -3.61
N ILE A 131 -7.82 -1.32 -4.53
CA ILE A 131 -8.01 -0.89 -5.93
C ILE A 131 -8.55 0.53 -5.97
N MET A 132 -9.62 0.81 -5.21
CA MET A 132 -10.22 2.15 -5.13
C MET A 132 -9.17 3.19 -4.69
N MET A 133 -8.34 2.86 -3.70
CA MET A 133 -7.29 3.74 -3.19
C MET A 133 -6.13 3.92 -4.18
N SER A 134 -5.80 2.91 -4.98
CA SER A 134 -4.78 2.99 -6.03
C SER A 134 -5.25 3.85 -7.21
N ILE A 135 -6.49 3.69 -7.68
CA ILE A 135 -7.11 4.59 -8.68
C ILE A 135 -7.07 6.03 -8.16
N TYR A 136 -7.53 6.14 -6.91
CA TYR A 136 -7.26 7.19 -5.94
C TYR A 136 -6.07 8.12 -6.27
N VAL A 137 -4.94 7.57 -5.84
CA VAL A 137 -3.62 8.19 -5.86
C VAL A 137 -3.04 8.25 -7.26
N GLY A 138 -3.30 7.25 -8.11
CA GLY A 138 -2.83 7.20 -9.49
C GLY A 138 -3.27 8.43 -10.28
N ILE A 139 -4.58 8.76 -10.24
CA ILE A 139 -5.12 9.96 -10.92
C ILE A 139 -4.38 11.23 -10.45
N LYS A 140 -4.14 11.36 -9.14
CA LYS A 140 -3.47 12.53 -8.58
C LYS A 140 -2.01 12.63 -9.03
N LEU A 141 -1.28 11.52 -9.03
CA LEU A 141 0.11 11.46 -9.50
C LEU A 141 0.22 11.80 -10.99
N PHE A 142 -0.66 11.26 -11.83
CA PHE A 142 -0.69 11.59 -13.26
C PHE A 142 -1.07 13.07 -13.49
N LYS A 143 -1.98 13.63 -12.70
CA LYS A 143 -2.29 15.06 -12.74
C LYS A 143 -1.06 15.91 -12.41
N TRP A 144 -0.33 15.58 -11.35
CA TRP A 144 0.90 16.29 -10.98
C TRP A 144 2.00 16.17 -12.04
N TYR A 145 2.11 15.01 -12.71
CA TYR A 145 2.99 14.87 -13.87
C TYR A 145 2.57 15.82 -15.01
N LYS A 146 1.28 15.96 -15.29
CA LYS A 146 0.79 16.88 -16.34
C LYS A 146 1.16 18.33 -16.03
N GLU A 147 1.11 18.76 -14.77
CA GLU A 147 1.36 20.16 -14.37
C GLU A 147 2.84 20.57 -14.45
N ASN A 148 3.74 19.74 -13.89
CA ASN A 148 5.16 20.07 -13.71
C ASN A 148 6.13 19.14 -14.47
N LYS A 149 5.64 18.16 -15.24
CA LYS A 149 6.45 17.13 -15.92
C LYS A 149 7.43 16.43 -14.97
N ASN A 150 6.99 16.19 -13.73
CA ASN A 150 7.80 15.54 -12.72
C ASN A 150 7.92 14.02 -13.01
N ASN A 151 9.09 13.58 -13.47
CA ASN A 151 9.37 12.18 -13.80
C ASN A 151 9.10 11.23 -12.63
N PHE A 152 9.36 11.65 -11.38
CA PHE A 152 9.05 10.83 -10.21
C PHE A 152 7.55 10.56 -10.11
N ALA A 153 6.70 11.57 -10.32
CA ALA A 153 5.24 11.42 -10.27
C ALA A 153 4.74 10.45 -11.36
N LEU A 154 5.38 10.43 -12.53
CA LEU A 154 5.07 9.48 -13.60
C LEU A 154 5.48 8.05 -13.24
N ILE A 155 6.74 7.82 -12.86
CA ILE A 155 7.25 6.47 -12.55
C ILE A 155 6.49 5.88 -11.35
N PHE A 156 6.30 6.70 -10.31
CA PHE A 156 5.55 6.29 -9.14
C PHE A 156 4.06 6.09 -9.46
N GLY A 157 3.47 6.94 -10.32
CA GLY A 157 2.10 6.76 -10.82
C GLY A 157 1.92 5.45 -11.60
N LEU A 158 2.89 5.07 -12.43
CA LEU A 158 2.92 3.78 -13.11
C LEU A 158 3.05 2.61 -12.12
N ALA A 159 3.87 2.75 -11.07
CA ALA A 159 3.97 1.74 -10.02
C ALA A 159 2.61 1.48 -9.35
N ILE A 160 1.90 2.55 -8.98
CA ILE A 160 0.54 2.46 -8.40
C ILE A 160 -0.47 1.90 -9.41
N PHE A 161 -0.35 2.22 -10.69
CA PHE A 161 -1.20 1.65 -11.75
C PHE A 161 -0.99 0.14 -11.88
N PHE A 162 0.24 -0.36 -11.94
CA PHE A 162 0.50 -1.80 -12.00
C PHE A 162 0.13 -2.52 -10.70
N LEU A 163 0.22 -1.86 -9.54
CA LEU A 163 -0.35 -2.38 -8.30
C LEU A 163 -1.88 -2.51 -8.37
N PHE A 164 -2.57 -1.56 -9.01
CA PHE A 164 -4.00 -1.65 -9.31
C PHE A 164 -4.32 -2.86 -10.22
N VAL A 165 -3.56 -3.03 -11.30
CA VAL A 165 -3.72 -4.17 -12.23
C VAL A 165 -3.49 -5.48 -11.47
N ASN A 166 -2.41 -5.58 -10.70
CA ASN A 166 -2.09 -6.77 -9.93
C ASN A 166 -3.22 -7.13 -8.93
N ASN A 167 -3.70 -6.18 -8.15
CA ASN A 167 -4.82 -6.43 -7.21
C ASN A 167 -6.09 -6.88 -7.93
N THR A 168 -6.35 -6.39 -9.14
CA THR A 168 -7.50 -6.81 -9.96
C THR A 168 -7.34 -8.26 -10.41
N VAL A 169 -6.15 -8.63 -10.87
CA VAL A 169 -5.83 -10.00 -11.29
C VAL A 169 -5.83 -10.95 -10.07
N SER A 170 -5.37 -10.50 -8.90
CA SER A 170 -5.42 -11.26 -7.65
C SER A 170 -6.85 -11.59 -7.22
N ILE A 171 -7.81 -10.67 -7.40
CA ILE A 171 -9.24 -10.97 -7.15
C ILE A 171 -9.70 -12.11 -8.07
N LEU A 172 -9.38 -12.03 -9.35
CA LEU A 172 -9.76 -13.07 -10.32
C LEU A 172 -9.12 -14.41 -9.94
N LEU A 173 -7.83 -14.42 -9.63
CA LEU A 173 -7.11 -15.62 -9.24
C LEU A 173 -7.67 -16.26 -7.96
N PHE A 174 -7.83 -15.50 -6.88
CA PHE A 174 -8.32 -16.08 -5.64
C PHE A 174 -9.78 -16.52 -5.79
N SER A 175 -10.59 -15.82 -6.58
CA SER A 175 -11.97 -16.25 -6.86
C SER A 175 -12.03 -17.59 -7.62
N THR A 176 -11.15 -17.78 -8.62
CA THR A 176 -11.08 -19.07 -9.34
C THR A 176 -10.62 -20.19 -8.43
N LEU A 177 -9.54 -19.97 -7.67
CA LEU A 177 -8.98 -20.98 -6.77
C LEU A 177 -9.94 -21.34 -5.63
N LEU A 178 -10.65 -20.37 -5.06
CA LEU A 178 -11.66 -20.62 -4.02
C LEU A 178 -12.89 -21.36 -4.57
N SER A 179 -13.20 -21.22 -5.87
CA SER A 179 -14.34 -21.92 -6.48
C SER A 179 -14.09 -23.42 -6.67
N GLU A 180 -12.84 -23.85 -6.71
CA GLU A 180 -12.45 -25.28 -6.76
C GLU A 180 -12.58 -25.97 -5.39
N LYS A 181 -12.80 -25.19 -4.32
CA LYS A 181 -12.82 -25.68 -2.94
C LYS A 181 -14.24 -26.03 -2.49
N PRO A 182 -14.41 -26.97 -1.55
CA PRO A 182 -15.72 -27.27 -0.99
C PRO A 182 -16.30 -26.03 -0.30
N PHE A 183 -17.63 -25.95 -0.29
CA PHE A 183 -18.35 -24.79 0.26
C PHE A 183 -18.12 -24.59 1.77
N GLU A 184 -18.00 -25.69 2.50
CA GLU A 184 -17.72 -25.74 3.94
C GLU A 184 -16.32 -26.31 4.17
N ILE A 185 -15.55 -25.62 5.02
CA ILE A 185 -14.20 -26.03 5.42
C ILE A 185 -14.19 -26.27 6.92
N ASN A 186 -13.68 -27.42 7.33
CA ASN A 186 -13.52 -27.83 8.73
C ASN A 186 -12.15 -28.52 8.94
N LEU A 187 -11.89 -29.01 10.16
CA LEU A 187 -10.63 -29.71 10.47
C LEU A 187 -10.38 -30.96 9.60
N SER A 188 -11.43 -31.59 9.08
CA SER A 188 -11.32 -32.81 8.27
C SER A 188 -11.09 -32.53 6.79
N THR A 189 -11.19 -31.26 6.36
CA THR A 189 -11.00 -30.91 4.95
C THR A 189 -9.50 -30.89 4.61
N PRO A 190 -9.05 -31.59 3.56
CA PRO A 190 -7.65 -31.61 3.19
C PRO A 190 -7.20 -30.24 2.66
N VAL A 191 -6.01 -29.82 3.09
CA VAL A 191 -5.34 -28.62 2.59
C VAL A 191 -4.59 -28.99 1.31
N VAL A 192 -4.92 -28.36 0.20
CA VAL A 192 -4.33 -28.69 -1.12
C VAL A 192 -4.02 -27.39 -1.86
N PHE A 193 -2.82 -27.26 -2.43
CA PHE A 193 -2.50 -26.18 -3.35
C PHE A 193 -2.62 -26.71 -4.78
N ASN A 194 -3.72 -26.38 -5.45
CA ASN A 194 -3.92 -26.79 -6.83
C ASN A 194 -3.63 -25.62 -7.78
N PHE A 195 -2.35 -25.44 -8.14
CA PHE A 195 -1.96 -24.46 -9.17
C PHE A 195 -1.91 -25.06 -10.56
N GLU A 196 -1.71 -26.38 -10.64
CA GLU A 196 -1.59 -27.11 -11.90
C GLU A 196 -2.97 -27.50 -12.43
N CYS A 197 -3.04 -27.68 -13.73
CA CYS A 197 -4.26 -28.04 -14.44
C CYS A 197 -3.81 -28.83 -15.66
N GLU A 198 -3.91 -30.16 -15.59
CA GLU A 198 -3.38 -31.06 -16.62
C GLU A 198 -4.28 -31.12 -17.86
N ASP A 199 -5.53 -30.66 -17.75
CA ASP A 199 -6.49 -30.69 -18.84
C ASP A 199 -6.30 -29.50 -19.80
N ASN A 200 -6.39 -29.75 -21.10
CA ASN A 200 -6.35 -28.70 -22.13
C ASN A 200 -7.67 -27.91 -22.25
N SER A 201 -8.37 -27.73 -21.13
CA SER A 201 -9.68 -27.07 -21.06
C SER A 201 -9.54 -25.54 -21.10
N ALA A 202 -10.56 -24.85 -21.60
CA ALA A 202 -10.60 -23.38 -21.59
C ALA A 202 -10.45 -22.79 -20.18
N TYR A 203 -10.91 -23.53 -19.16
CA TYR A 203 -10.76 -23.16 -17.75
C TYR A 203 -9.30 -23.22 -17.29
N CYS A 204 -8.59 -24.30 -17.61
CA CYS A 204 -7.17 -24.46 -17.26
C CYS A 204 -6.31 -23.38 -17.94
N ILE A 205 -6.54 -23.12 -19.23
CA ILE A 205 -5.88 -22.04 -19.97
C ILE A 205 -6.14 -20.68 -19.31
N PHE A 206 -7.38 -20.43 -18.87
CA PHE A 206 -7.72 -19.20 -18.16
C PHE A 206 -6.96 -19.10 -16.83
N LYS A 207 -6.98 -20.15 -16.00
CA LYS A 207 -6.31 -20.22 -14.70
C LYS A 207 -4.80 -19.97 -14.84
N GLU A 208 -4.13 -20.66 -15.76
CA GLU A 208 -2.69 -20.51 -16.02
C GLU A 208 -2.36 -19.07 -16.47
N ASN A 209 -3.14 -18.52 -17.40
CA ASN A 209 -2.94 -17.14 -17.86
C ASN A 209 -3.13 -16.13 -16.73
N VAL A 210 -4.10 -16.32 -15.85
CA VAL A 210 -4.32 -15.45 -14.69
C VAL A 210 -3.14 -15.52 -13.73
N ILE A 211 -2.61 -16.71 -13.43
CA ILE A 211 -1.40 -16.89 -12.60
C ILE A 211 -0.19 -16.18 -13.22
N ASN A 212 0.02 -16.35 -14.53
CA ASN A 212 1.13 -15.74 -15.25
C ASN A 212 1.03 -14.21 -15.27
N VAL A 213 -0.16 -13.67 -15.59
CA VAL A 213 -0.38 -12.22 -15.57
C VAL A 213 -0.21 -11.64 -14.16
N GLN A 214 -0.65 -12.34 -13.12
CA GLN A 214 -0.42 -11.92 -11.74
C GLN A 214 1.09 -11.85 -11.46
N SER A 215 1.83 -12.90 -11.81
CA SER A 215 3.29 -12.98 -11.58
C SER A 215 4.04 -11.88 -12.34
N TYR A 216 3.73 -11.65 -13.61
CA TYR A 216 4.35 -10.57 -14.40
C TYR A 216 4.02 -9.19 -13.85
N THR A 217 2.78 -8.95 -13.42
CA THR A 217 2.39 -7.66 -12.85
C THR A 217 3.09 -7.39 -11.52
N ILE A 218 3.37 -8.43 -10.70
CA ILE A 218 4.21 -8.31 -9.50
C ILE A 218 5.61 -7.81 -9.86
N ILE A 219 6.25 -8.44 -10.84
CA ILE A 219 7.59 -8.06 -11.30
C ILE A 219 7.60 -6.60 -11.77
N VAL A 220 6.60 -6.20 -12.57
CA VAL A 220 6.54 -4.85 -13.14
C VAL A 220 6.32 -3.78 -12.07
N TYR A 221 5.34 -3.94 -11.16
CA TYR A 221 5.13 -2.93 -10.12
C TYR A 221 6.32 -2.88 -9.17
N PHE A 222 6.94 -4.02 -8.85
CA PHE A 222 8.14 -4.06 -8.02
C PHE A 222 9.30 -3.28 -8.66
N ALA A 223 9.58 -3.53 -9.93
CA ALA A 223 10.62 -2.83 -10.67
C ALA A 223 10.36 -1.32 -10.72
N LEU A 224 9.12 -0.89 -10.92
CA LEU A 224 8.75 0.53 -10.91
C LEU A 224 8.87 1.17 -9.52
N PHE A 225 8.54 0.45 -8.45
CA PHE A 225 8.78 0.89 -7.06
C PHE A 225 10.29 1.00 -6.77
N TRP A 226 11.08 0.05 -7.25
CA TRP A 226 12.54 0.09 -7.15
C TRP A 226 13.14 1.27 -7.91
N ILE A 227 12.74 1.51 -9.17
CA ILE A 227 13.19 2.68 -9.95
C ILE A 227 12.76 3.98 -9.24
N SER A 228 11.53 4.04 -8.72
CA SER A 228 11.02 5.21 -8.01
C SER A 228 11.83 5.51 -6.76
N THR A 229 12.15 4.50 -5.96
CA THR A 229 12.94 4.66 -4.73
C THR A 229 14.40 4.94 -5.03
N ALA A 230 14.98 4.31 -6.04
CA ALA A 230 16.31 4.64 -6.55
C ALA A 230 16.38 6.10 -6.99
N TYR A 231 15.41 6.59 -7.77
CA TYR A 231 15.32 7.99 -8.19
C TYR A 231 15.15 8.93 -6.99
N LEU A 232 14.32 8.54 -6.02
CA LEU A 232 14.11 9.29 -4.78
C LEU A 232 15.39 9.43 -3.95
N LEU A 233 16.25 8.41 -3.94
CA LEU A 233 17.48 8.34 -3.15
C LEU A 233 18.75 8.71 -3.91
N HIS A 234 18.74 8.76 -5.24
CA HIS A 234 19.94 8.85 -6.11
C HIS A 234 20.86 10.01 -5.74
N HIS A 235 20.28 11.14 -5.36
CA HIS A 235 21.03 12.34 -5.03
C HIS A 235 21.69 12.29 -3.63
N HIS A 236 21.37 11.27 -2.82
CA HIS A 236 21.76 11.16 -1.40
C HIS A 236 23.15 10.50 -1.21
N ILE A 237 23.85 10.15 -2.30
CA ILE A 237 25.16 9.46 -2.30
C ILE A 237 26.18 10.09 -1.35
N ARG A 238 26.22 11.43 -1.25
CA ARG A 238 27.23 12.16 -0.47
C ARG A 238 27.02 12.12 1.05
N LYS A 239 25.79 11.93 1.56
CA LYS A 239 25.49 12.04 3.00
C LYS A 239 24.99 10.74 3.66
N ILE A 240 24.33 9.85 2.91
CA ILE A 240 24.02 8.47 3.39
C ILE A 240 25.32 7.66 3.45
N GLY A 241 26.30 8.04 2.61
CA GLY A 241 27.52 7.29 2.37
C GLY A 241 27.31 6.35 1.19
N LYS A 242 28.26 6.32 0.25
CA LYS A 242 28.20 5.49 -0.97
C LYS A 242 27.77 4.06 -0.65
N LEU A 243 28.35 3.45 0.38
CA LEU A 243 28.04 2.07 0.79
C LEU A 243 26.57 1.88 1.14
N ARG A 244 26.01 2.67 2.08
CA ARG A 244 24.60 2.54 2.49
C ARG A 244 23.63 2.84 1.35
N PHE A 245 23.98 3.76 0.44
CA PHE A 245 23.18 4.05 -0.74
C PHE A 245 23.15 2.87 -1.71
N PHE A 246 24.31 2.30 -2.03
CA PHE A 246 24.37 1.10 -2.86
C PHE A 246 23.64 -0.05 -2.19
N THR A 247 23.81 -0.28 -0.89
CA THR A 247 23.03 -1.28 -0.14
C THR A 247 21.51 -1.08 -0.30
N LEU A 248 21.00 0.15 -0.17
CA LEU A 248 19.56 0.43 -0.31
C LEU A 248 19.01 0.17 -1.72
N ILE A 249 19.84 0.22 -2.75
CA ILE A 249 19.42 -0.01 -4.15
C ILE A 249 19.70 -1.44 -4.59
N THR A 250 20.85 -2.00 -4.28
CA THR A 250 21.26 -3.33 -4.74
C THR A 250 20.59 -4.43 -3.92
N VAL A 251 20.43 -4.26 -2.60
CA VAL A 251 19.87 -5.31 -1.75
C VAL A 251 18.42 -5.65 -2.11
N PRO A 252 17.49 -4.70 -2.33
CA PRO A 252 16.14 -5.06 -2.76
C PRO A 252 16.12 -5.86 -4.06
N LEU A 253 17.04 -5.57 -4.99
CA LEU A 253 17.12 -6.24 -6.29
C LEU A 253 17.67 -7.67 -6.13
N VAL A 254 18.69 -7.87 -5.29
CA VAL A 254 19.20 -9.20 -4.93
C VAL A 254 18.14 -10.02 -4.18
N LEU A 255 17.45 -9.41 -3.20
CA LEU A 255 16.36 -10.04 -2.46
C LEU A 255 15.19 -10.41 -3.37
N PHE A 256 14.90 -9.58 -4.38
CA PHE A 256 13.88 -9.90 -5.37
C PHE A 256 14.21 -11.16 -6.17
N PHE A 257 15.49 -11.40 -6.50
CA PHE A 257 15.88 -12.64 -7.17
C PHE A 257 15.67 -13.88 -6.30
N PHE A 258 15.77 -13.76 -4.96
CA PHE A 258 15.44 -14.86 -4.06
C PHE A 258 13.95 -15.23 -4.09
N MET A 259 13.08 -14.41 -4.67
CA MET A 259 11.69 -14.78 -4.91
C MET A 259 11.57 -15.99 -5.86
N PHE A 260 12.52 -16.18 -6.78
CA PHE A 260 12.52 -17.28 -7.74
C PHE A 260 13.16 -18.57 -7.21
N VAL A 261 13.50 -18.62 -5.91
CA VAL A 261 14.13 -19.80 -5.28
C VAL A 261 13.30 -21.08 -5.45
N TYR A 262 11.97 -20.97 -5.48
CA TYR A 262 11.07 -22.11 -5.66
C TYR A 262 11.18 -22.77 -7.05
N HIS A 263 11.81 -22.13 -8.02
CA HIS A 263 11.98 -22.65 -9.39
C HIS A 263 13.26 -23.47 -9.57
N TYR A 264 14.09 -23.60 -8.53
CA TYR A 264 15.34 -24.35 -8.59
C TYR A 264 15.12 -25.77 -8.05
N ASP A 265 14.88 -26.72 -8.96
CA ASP A 265 14.71 -28.15 -8.67
C ASP A 265 15.94 -28.75 -7.95
N GLU A 266 17.11 -28.15 -8.13
CA GLU A 266 18.37 -28.53 -7.46
C GLU A 266 18.30 -28.44 -5.93
N LEU A 267 17.38 -27.65 -5.36
CA LEU A 267 17.17 -27.64 -3.91
C LEU A 267 16.43 -28.89 -3.41
N TYR A 268 15.62 -29.54 -4.25
CA TYR A 268 15.00 -30.82 -3.91
C TYR A 268 16.00 -31.97 -4.02
N SER A 269 17.01 -31.89 -4.90
CA SER A 269 18.08 -32.88 -4.97
C SER A 269 18.98 -32.89 -3.72
N LEU A 270 18.97 -31.82 -2.92
CA LEU A 270 19.59 -31.81 -1.58
C LEU A 270 18.82 -32.68 -0.57
N SER A 271 17.51 -32.89 -0.74
CA SER A 271 16.74 -33.84 0.09
C SER A 271 17.27 -35.27 -0.13
N GLU A 272 17.45 -35.64 -1.41
CA GLU A 272 17.86 -36.98 -1.83
C GLU A 272 19.31 -37.30 -1.39
N ASN A 273 20.21 -36.30 -1.41
CA ASN A 273 21.61 -36.48 -1.04
C ASN A 273 21.89 -36.42 0.48
N LEU A 274 21.05 -35.72 1.26
CA LEU A 274 21.29 -35.47 2.69
C LEU A 274 20.23 -36.08 3.62
N ASN A 275 19.24 -36.81 3.09
CA ASN A 275 18.09 -37.38 3.82
C ASN A 275 17.31 -36.33 4.64
N PHE A 276 17.18 -35.10 4.12
CA PHE A 276 16.30 -34.10 4.74
C PHE A 276 14.84 -34.32 4.34
N ASP A 277 13.93 -34.09 5.28
CA ASP A 277 12.49 -34.08 5.01
C ASP A 277 12.14 -32.97 4.01
N GLU A 278 11.52 -33.34 2.90
CA GLU A 278 11.10 -32.43 1.82
C GLU A 278 10.23 -31.29 2.35
N SER A 279 9.42 -31.57 3.36
CA SER A 279 8.54 -30.60 4.00
C SER A 279 9.32 -29.48 4.70
N VAL A 280 10.49 -29.81 5.29
CA VAL A 280 11.40 -28.85 5.93
C VAL A 280 12.10 -27.98 4.89
N ILE A 281 12.51 -28.57 3.77
CA ILE A 281 13.11 -27.82 2.65
C ILE A 281 12.11 -26.83 2.08
N PHE A 282 10.86 -27.27 1.85
CA PHE A 282 9.79 -26.40 1.37
C PHE A 282 9.51 -25.23 2.33
N MET A 283 9.38 -25.51 3.64
CA MET A 283 9.24 -24.47 4.66
C MET A 283 10.40 -23.46 4.62
N LEU A 284 11.64 -23.94 4.51
CA LEU A 284 12.82 -23.08 4.42
C LEU A 284 12.82 -22.21 3.16
N GLN A 285 12.45 -22.77 2.00
CA GLN A 285 12.34 -22.01 0.74
C GLN A 285 11.31 -20.89 0.87
N ILE A 286 10.10 -21.21 1.35
CA ILE A 286 9.05 -20.21 1.57
C ILE A 286 9.47 -19.18 2.62
N PHE A 287 10.24 -19.57 3.64
CA PHE A 287 10.78 -18.63 4.62
C PHE A 287 11.77 -17.65 3.97
N ILE A 288 12.68 -18.13 3.12
CA ILE A 288 13.63 -17.27 2.38
C ILE A 288 12.87 -16.29 1.48
N VAL A 289 11.86 -16.77 0.75
CA VAL A 289 11.00 -15.92 -0.10
C VAL A 289 10.27 -14.87 0.76
N ALA A 290 9.64 -15.30 1.85
CA ALA A 290 8.88 -14.42 2.73
C ALA A 290 9.77 -13.33 3.34
N VAL A 291 10.93 -13.69 3.91
CA VAL A 291 11.91 -12.75 4.47
C VAL A 291 12.37 -11.78 3.40
N SER A 292 12.62 -12.24 2.17
CA SER A 292 13.05 -11.39 1.06
C SER A 292 12.00 -10.34 0.70
N ILE A 293 10.72 -10.74 0.60
CA ILE A 293 9.60 -9.83 0.36
C ILE A 293 9.47 -8.81 1.50
N GLY A 294 9.47 -9.27 2.75
CA GLY A 294 9.37 -8.40 3.92
C GLY A 294 10.54 -7.41 4.01
N ALA A 295 11.75 -7.87 3.74
CA ALA A 295 12.96 -7.05 3.71
C ALA A 295 12.93 -6.00 2.59
N CYS A 296 12.43 -6.34 1.40
CA CYS A 296 12.19 -5.36 0.33
C CYS A 296 11.24 -4.24 0.79
N GLY A 297 10.11 -4.61 1.41
CA GLY A 297 9.17 -3.65 1.99
C GLY A 297 9.82 -2.74 3.03
N MET A 298 10.65 -3.31 3.93
CA MET A 298 11.44 -2.57 4.91
C MET A 298 12.41 -1.58 4.28
N LEU A 299 13.12 -1.97 3.22
CA LEU A 299 14.09 -1.11 2.53
C LEU A 299 13.40 0.08 1.83
N PHE A 300 12.25 -0.15 1.18
CA PHE A 300 11.43 0.94 0.63
C PHE A 300 10.91 1.87 1.72
N GLY A 301 10.46 1.29 2.85
CA GLY A 301 10.07 2.06 4.04
C GLY A 301 11.19 2.92 4.61
N ILE A 302 12.42 2.39 4.68
CA ILE A 302 13.61 3.13 5.11
C ILE A 302 13.87 4.33 4.20
N GLY A 303 13.60 4.21 2.90
CA GLY A 303 13.65 5.33 1.96
C GLY A 303 12.82 6.52 2.45
N PHE A 304 11.52 6.33 2.68
CA PHE A 304 10.64 7.39 3.19
C PHE A 304 11.02 7.88 4.59
N LYS A 305 11.50 6.99 5.46
CA LYS A 305 12.03 7.36 6.79
C LYS A 305 13.28 8.24 6.69
N SER A 306 14.11 8.03 5.68
CA SER A 306 15.28 8.88 5.41
C SER A 306 14.83 10.30 5.08
N LEU A 307 13.84 10.46 4.19
CA LEU A 307 13.26 11.78 3.88
C LEU A 307 12.63 12.43 5.11
N ALA A 308 11.95 11.67 5.97
CA ALA A 308 11.41 12.17 7.23
C ALA A 308 12.52 12.79 8.11
N ASN A 309 13.69 12.14 8.16
CA ASN A 309 14.82 12.61 8.94
C ASN A 309 15.49 13.86 8.35
N LEU A 310 15.41 14.07 7.04
CA LEU A 310 15.91 15.27 6.37
C LEU A 310 14.99 16.48 6.57
N LEU A 311 13.69 16.25 6.68
CA LEU A 311 12.66 17.29 6.85
C LEU A 311 12.23 17.49 8.31
N LYS A 312 13.10 17.15 9.28
CA LYS A 312 12.90 17.37 10.73
C LYS A 312 12.62 18.82 11.13
N ILE A 313 12.86 19.77 10.22
CA ILE A 313 12.50 21.19 10.42
C ILE A 313 11.00 21.37 10.71
N SER A 314 10.15 20.44 10.26
CA SER A 314 8.72 20.41 10.57
C SER A 314 8.30 19.04 11.11
N SER A 315 7.93 19.01 12.39
CA SER A 315 7.44 17.80 13.06
C SER A 315 6.23 17.18 12.35
N ILE A 316 5.36 18.00 11.75
CA ILE A 316 4.17 17.52 11.03
C ILE A 316 4.57 16.75 9.76
N ILE A 317 5.54 17.26 9.00
CA ILE A 317 6.01 16.61 7.77
C ILE A 317 6.75 15.32 8.10
N GLU A 318 7.61 15.35 9.13
CA GLU A 318 8.30 14.16 9.62
C GLU A 318 7.31 13.05 10.00
N GLN A 319 6.21 13.40 10.70
CA GLN A 319 5.17 12.43 11.10
C GLN A 319 4.48 11.80 9.89
N TYR A 320 4.08 12.59 8.90
CA TYR A 320 3.43 12.07 7.69
C TYR A 320 4.35 11.19 6.85
N LEU A 321 5.65 11.52 6.77
CA LEU A 321 6.62 10.66 6.08
C LEU A 321 6.93 9.37 6.85
N LYS A 322 6.94 9.40 8.19
CA LYS A 322 7.01 8.17 9.01
C LYS A 322 5.76 7.31 8.83
N MET A 323 4.58 7.92 8.74
CA MET A 323 3.33 7.23 8.45
C MET A 323 3.40 6.54 7.08
N ALA A 324 3.89 7.23 6.05
CA ALA A 324 4.14 6.63 4.74
C ALA A 324 5.13 5.45 4.82
N SER A 325 6.22 5.62 5.57
CA SER A 325 7.24 4.59 5.80
C SER A 325 6.66 3.32 6.43
N TYR A 326 5.85 3.42 7.48
CA TYR A 326 5.22 2.23 8.06
C TYR A 326 4.15 1.62 7.14
N GLY A 327 3.38 2.48 6.44
CA GLY A 327 2.35 2.05 5.50
C GLY A 327 2.92 1.20 4.36
N ILE A 328 4.03 1.61 3.75
CA ILE A 328 4.63 0.82 2.65
C ILE A 328 5.18 -0.52 3.15
N ILE A 329 5.77 -0.60 4.35
CA ILE A 329 6.25 -1.87 4.92
C ILE A 329 5.10 -2.84 5.10
N MET A 330 4.02 -2.38 5.75
CA MET A 330 2.83 -3.20 5.97
C MET A 330 2.14 -3.57 4.65
N LEU A 331 2.14 -2.67 3.67
CA LEU A 331 1.53 -2.90 2.36
C LEU A 331 2.25 -4.04 1.62
N PHE A 332 3.58 -4.04 1.61
CA PHE A 332 4.35 -5.11 0.96
C PHE A 332 4.14 -6.47 1.62
N ILE A 333 4.07 -6.54 2.95
CA ILE A 333 3.78 -7.80 3.65
C ILE A 333 2.35 -8.26 3.36
N SER A 334 1.37 -7.36 3.51
CA SER A 334 -0.05 -7.71 3.36
C SER A 334 -0.42 -8.06 1.92
N ALA A 335 0.21 -7.41 0.92
CA ALA A 335 -0.10 -7.61 -0.49
C ALA A 335 0.41 -8.95 -1.05
N ASN A 336 1.34 -9.59 -0.35
CA ASN A 336 1.89 -10.90 -0.74
C ASN A 336 1.29 -12.05 0.06
N ALA A 337 0.34 -11.78 0.96
CA ALA A 337 -0.38 -12.83 1.68
C ALA A 337 -1.24 -13.67 0.73
N THR A 338 -1.33 -14.97 1.02
CA THR A 338 -2.06 -15.95 0.22
C THR A 338 -3.11 -16.66 1.06
N ILE A 339 -4.17 -17.11 0.40
CA ILE A 339 -5.26 -17.91 1.01
C ILE A 339 -5.57 -19.17 0.19
N VAL A 340 -4.69 -19.55 -0.75
CA VAL A 340 -4.93 -20.65 -1.69
C VAL A 340 -5.07 -22.00 -1.00
N GLY A 341 -4.36 -22.23 0.11
CA GLY A 341 -4.44 -23.48 0.86
C GLY A 341 -5.81 -23.70 1.51
N VAL A 342 -6.55 -22.64 1.82
CA VAL A 342 -7.87 -22.69 2.50
C VAL A 342 -7.85 -23.63 3.71
N ALA A 343 -6.82 -23.53 4.55
CA ALA A 343 -6.71 -24.32 5.76
C ALA A 343 -7.69 -23.84 6.86
N PHE A 344 -8.03 -24.74 7.77
CA PHE A 344 -8.71 -24.38 9.02
C PHE A 344 -7.70 -24.26 10.16
N PRO A 345 -7.58 -23.10 10.84
CA PRO A 345 -8.19 -21.80 10.53
C PRO A 345 -7.50 -21.10 9.34
N PRO A 346 -8.15 -20.10 8.70
CA PRO A 346 -7.72 -19.54 7.43
C PRO A 346 -6.61 -18.48 7.60
N TYR A 347 -5.40 -18.93 7.90
CA TYR A 347 -4.20 -18.09 7.94
C TYR A 347 -3.99 -17.31 6.63
N GLY A 348 -3.39 -16.13 6.73
CA GLY A 348 -3.24 -15.19 5.61
C GLY A 348 -4.43 -14.23 5.44
N ILE A 349 -5.63 -14.60 5.89
CA ILE A 349 -6.79 -13.69 5.92
C ILE A 349 -6.54 -12.45 6.79
N PRO A 350 -5.93 -12.53 7.99
CA PRO A 350 -5.61 -11.34 8.78
C PRO A 350 -4.79 -10.30 8.01
N ASN A 351 -3.81 -10.73 7.19
CA ASN A 351 -3.08 -9.85 6.29
C ASN A 351 -3.96 -9.25 5.18
N ILE A 352 -4.79 -10.06 4.51
CA ILE A 352 -5.69 -9.58 3.45
C ILE A 352 -6.65 -8.53 4.01
N ILE A 353 -7.22 -8.75 5.20
CA ILE A 353 -8.06 -7.76 5.89
C ILE A 353 -7.28 -6.46 6.14
N PHE A 354 -5.99 -6.56 6.51
CA PHE A 354 -5.17 -5.40 6.83
C PHE A 354 -4.68 -4.63 5.59
N LEU A 355 -4.63 -5.26 4.41
CA LEU A 355 -4.16 -4.70 3.15
C LEU A 355 -4.69 -3.29 2.81
N PRO A 356 -6.02 -3.03 2.79
CA PRO A 356 -6.53 -1.69 2.47
C PRO A 356 -6.12 -0.65 3.52
N PHE A 357 -5.94 -1.05 4.78
CA PHE A 357 -5.51 -0.15 5.86
C PHE A 357 -4.02 0.19 5.74
N ALA A 358 -3.18 -0.75 5.32
CA ALA A 358 -1.79 -0.47 4.99
C ALA A 358 -1.67 0.50 3.80
N SER A 359 -2.45 0.28 2.74
CA SER A 359 -2.44 1.15 1.55
C SER A 359 -2.87 2.59 1.87
N ILE A 360 -3.96 2.78 2.63
CA ILE A 360 -4.40 4.12 3.01
C ILE A 360 -3.39 4.81 3.94
N LEU A 361 -2.75 4.07 4.85
CA LEU A 361 -1.71 4.62 5.72
C LEU A 361 -0.55 5.18 4.88
N PHE A 362 -0.12 4.42 3.87
CA PHE A 362 0.93 4.82 2.95
C PHE A 362 0.54 6.07 2.15
N TYR A 363 -0.62 6.02 1.49
CA TYR A 363 -1.09 7.07 0.60
C TYR A 363 -1.39 8.38 1.31
N VAL A 364 -2.06 8.32 2.46
CA VAL A 364 -2.37 9.50 3.27
C VAL A 364 -1.07 10.10 3.81
N GLY A 365 -0.13 9.28 4.30
CA GLY A 365 1.18 9.75 4.75
C GLY A 365 1.92 10.54 3.65
N LEU A 366 2.02 9.97 2.46
CA LEU A 366 2.69 10.62 1.33
C LEU A 366 1.96 11.90 0.92
N TYR A 367 0.65 11.84 0.71
CA TYR A 367 -0.14 12.96 0.23
C TYR A 367 -0.15 14.16 1.18
N TYR A 368 -0.36 13.92 2.48
CA TYR A 368 -0.37 14.99 3.46
C TYR A 368 1.02 15.54 3.77
N SER A 369 2.10 14.77 3.58
CA SER A 369 3.45 15.34 3.59
C SER A 369 3.62 16.38 2.48
N ILE A 370 3.11 16.10 1.27
CA ILE A 370 3.19 17.02 0.13
C ILE A 370 2.36 18.28 0.39
N ILE A 371 1.14 18.15 0.94
CA ILE A 371 0.31 19.29 1.33
C ILE A 371 0.99 20.13 2.42
N ALA A 372 1.59 19.49 3.42
CA ALA A 372 2.25 20.19 4.50
C ALA A 372 3.46 20.99 3.97
N ILE A 373 4.25 20.39 3.08
CA ILE A 373 5.34 21.08 2.38
C ILE A 373 4.79 22.23 1.52
N SER A 374 3.68 22.03 0.79
CA SER A 374 3.11 23.06 -0.09
C SER A 374 2.64 24.30 0.67
N ASN A 375 2.30 24.16 1.96
CA ASN A 375 1.78 25.24 2.78
C ASN A 375 2.84 25.93 3.66
N ASP A 376 4.00 25.30 3.90
CA ASP A 376 5.04 25.83 4.78
C ASP A 376 6.17 26.52 3.98
N ILE A 377 6.18 27.85 3.99
CA ILE A 377 7.19 28.67 3.30
C ILE A 377 8.61 28.38 3.82
N LYS A 378 8.78 28.13 5.12
CA LYS A 378 10.11 27.86 5.71
C LYS A 378 10.65 26.55 5.17
N VAL A 379 9.80 25.52 5.13
CA VAL A 379 10.16 24.22 4.55
C VAL A 379 10.46 24.36 3.06
N ARG A 380 9.62 25.04 2.27
CA ARG A 380 9.90 25.23 0.83
C ARG A 380 11.19 25.98 0.58
N ARG A 381 11.49 27.03 1.34
CA ARG A 381 12.79 27.73 1.28
C ARG A 381 13.93 26.81 1.66
N PHE A 382 13.76 26.00 2.70
CA PHE A 382 14.75 24.99 3.07
C PHE A 382 14.99 24.00 1.94
N ILE A 383 13.93 23.46 1.32
CA ILE A 383 14.03 22.56 0.16
C ILE A 383 14.78 23.24 -0.99
N LYS A 384 14.33 24.44 -1.40
CA LYS A 384 14.92 25.19 -2.53
C LYS A 384 16.39 25.57 -2.30
N ASN A 385 16.73 25.98 -1.08
CA ASN A 385 18.08 26.42 -0.72
C ASN A 385 18.96 25.27 -0.23
N SER A 386 18.39 24.07 -0.05
CA SER A 386 19.18 22.92 0.34
C SER A 386 19.98 22.39 -0.84
N ALA A 387 21.19 21.92 -0.57
CA ALA A 387 21.96 21.15 -1.54
C ALA A 387 21.37 19.74 -1.79
N TYR A 388 20.21 19.40 -1.22
CA TYR A 388 19.59 18.08 -1.29
C TYR A 388 18.58 18.01 -2.44
N LYS A 389 19.03 17.53 -3.60
CA LYS A 389 18.14 17.30 -4.75
C LYS A 389 17.04 16.26 -4.49
N GLU A 390 17.14 15.37 -3.48
CA GLU A 390 16.00 14.50 -3.12
C GLU A 390 14.80 15.30 -2.61
N LEU A 391 15.04 16.40 -1.89
CA LEU A 391 13.97 17.27 -1.42
C LEU A 391 13.32 18.02 -2.59
N GLU A 392 14.02 18.18 -3.70
CA GLU A 392 13.49 18.75 -4.95
C GLU A 392 12.32 17.92 -5.47
N ILE A 393 12.35 16.58 -5.36
CA ILE A 393 11.21 15.74 -5.76
C ILE A 393 9.96 16.10 -4.95
N MET A 394 10.10 16.16 -3.62
CA MET A 394 9.01 16.56 -2.73
C MET A 394 8.60 18.03 -2.95
N GLY A 395 9.56 18.91 -3.27
CA GLY A 395 9.34 20.30 -3.63
C GLY A 395 8.53 20.46 -4.92
N ASN A 396 8.88 19.69 -5.96
CA ASN A 396 8.22 19.68 -7.26
C ASN A 396 6.79 19.15 -7.15
N LEU A 397 6.57 18.10 -6.34
CA LEU A 397 5.24 17.60 -5.99
C LEU A 397 4.42 18.65 -5.22
N ALA A 398 5.05 19.31 -4.23
CA ALA A 398 4.41 20.36 -3.46
C ALA A 398 4.03 21.56 -4.35
N GLN A 399 4.88 21.93 -5.31
CA GLN A 399 4.59 22.96 -6.30
C GLN A 399 3.42 22.57 -7.21
N SER A 400 3.34 21.31 -7.66
CA SER A 400 2.18 20.81 -8.41
C SER A 400 0.89 20.90 -7.59
N GLN A 401 0.97 20.59 -6.29
CA GLN A 401 -0.16 20.75 -5.38
C GLN A 401 -0.55 22.21 -5.15
N MET A 402 0.41 23.15 -5.13
CA MET A 402 0.12 24.58 -5.07
C MET A 402 -0.61 25.06 -6.32
N MET A 403 -0.16 24.60 -7.50
CA MET A 403 -0.79 24.93 -8.77
C MET A 403 -2.25 24.45 -8.80
N ASP A 404 -2.49 23.21 -8.36
CA ASP A 404 -3.84 22.67 -8.20
C ASP A 404 -4.72 23.53 -7.27
N ASN A 405 -4.20 23.90 -6.09
CA ASN A 405 -4.93 24.74 -5.14
C ASN A 405 -5.20 26.15 -5.69
N MET A 406 -4.28 26.70 -6.48
CA MET A 406 -4.44 28.01 -7.12
C MET A 406 -5.54 27.94 -8.20
N LYS A 407 -5.53 26.92 -9.06
CA LYS A 407 -6.60 26.67 -10.04
C LYS A 407 -7.97 26.59 -9.39
N ASP A 408 -8.10 25.79 -8.34
CA ASP A 408 -9.37 25.64 -7.62
C ASP A 408 -9.85 26.94 -6.98
N LYS A 409 -8.94 27.75 -6.43
CA LYS A 409 -9.29 29.05 -5.83
C LYS A 409 -9.74 30.06 -6.88
N VAL A 410 -9.01 30.17 -7.99
CA VAL A 410 -9.36 31.09 -9.07
C VAL A 410 -10.69 30.68 -9.68
N LEU A 411 -10.90 29.39 -10.01
CA LEU A 411 -12.19 28.90 -10.52
C LEU A 411 -13.36 29.21 -9.58
N LYS A 412 -13.20 29.04 -8.26
CA LYS A 412 -14.24 29.40 -7.28
C LYS A 412 -14.49 30.89 -7.22
N MET A 413 -13.43 31.69 -7.24
CA MET A 413 -13.51 33.15 -7.23
C MET A 413 -14.22 33.65 -8.49
N THR A 414 -13.83 33.15 -9.66
CA THR A 414 -14.49 33.38 -10.95
C THR A 414 -15.98 33.00 -10.92
N LYS A 415 -16.33 31.80 -10.47
CA LYS A 415 -17.74 31.38 -10.38
C LYS A 415 -18.54 32.29 -9.44
N LYS A 416 -17.94 32.68 -8.31
CA LYS A 416 -18.55 33.61 -7.36
C LYS A 416 -18.77 34.98 -8.01
N TYR A 417 -17.76 35.55 -8.66
CA TYR A 417 -17.88 36.82 -9.38
C TYR A 417 -18.92 36.78 -10.49
N SER A 418 -18.93 35.73 -11.32
CA SER A 418 -19.97 35.52 -12.33
C SER A 418 -21.36 35.47 -11.71
N SER A 419 -21.55 34.73 -10.60
CA SER A 419 -22.85 34.68 -9.91
C SER A 419 -23.27 36.01 -9.28
N GLU A 420 -22.32 36.80 -8.76
CA GLU A 420 -22.57 38.13 -8.20
C GLU A 420 -22.89 39.15 -9.30
N LEU A 421 -22.20 39.09 -10.44
CA LEU A 421 -22.51 39.90 -11.63
C LEU A 421 -23.89 39.57 -12.19
N HIS A 422 -24.28 38.28 -12.27
CA HIS A 422 -25.63 37.88 -12.67
C HIS A 422 -26.73 38.38 -11.72
N GLN A 423 -26.44 38.56 -10.43
CA GLN A 423 -27.39 39.13 -9.47
C GLN A 423 -27.45 40.67 -9.51
N GLN A 424 -26.36 41.34 -9.90
CA GLN A 424 -26.26 42.80 -9.91
C GLN A 424 -26.58 43.43 -11.26
N SER A 425 -26.33 42.73 -12.38
CA SER A 425 -26.65 43.21 -13.72
C SER A 425 -27.80 42.41 -14.31
N ASN A 426 -28.90 43.07 -14.65
CA ASN A 426 -29.92 42.54 -15.57
C ASN A 426 -29.40 42.45 -17.03
N SER A 427 -28.07 42.41 -17.26
CA SER A 427 -27.48 42.35 -18.59
C SER A 427 -26.90 40.97 -18.90
N GLU A 428 -27.25 40.46 -20.08
CA GLU A 428 -26.92 39.15 -20.65
C GLU A 428 -25.46 38.98 -21.11
N THR A 429 -24.50 39.78 -20.63
CA THR A 429 -23.10 39.61 -21.04
C THR A 429 -22.43 38.54 -20.19
N MET A 430 -22.61 37.27 -20.57
CA MET A 430 -21.78 36.17 -20.10
C MET A 430 -20.38 36.32 -20.71
N GLU A 431 -19.35 36.61 -19.90
CA GLU A 431 -18.00 36.14 -20.25
C GLU A 431 -18.07 34.60 -20.26
N SER A 432 -17.68 33.99 -21.37
CA SER A 432 -17.82 32.55 -21.54
C SER A 432 -16.90 31.79 -20.58
N GLU A 433 -17.26 30.55 -20.21
CA GLU A 433 -16.40 29.67 -19.40
C GLU A 433 -15.02 29.43 -20.08
N GLU A 434 -14.94 29.67 -21.39
CA GLU A 434 -13.74 29.64 -22.22
C GLU A 434 -12.83 30.85 -22.00
N ASP A 435 -13.38 32.07 -21.96
CA ASP A 435 -12.61 33.30 -21.69
C ASP A 435 -11.97 33.25 -20.30
N LEU A 436 -12.71 32.69 -19.34
CA LEU A 436 -12.26 32.49 -17.96
C LEU A 436 -11.17 31.43 -17.82
N LYS A 437 -11.19 30.37 -18.64
CA LYS A 437 -10.07 29.42 -18.74
C LYS A 437 -8.83 30.08 -19.33
N SER A 438 -9.00 30.98 -20.30
CA SER A 438 -7.90 31.72 -20.93
C SER A 438 -7.15 32.60 -19.91
N TYR A 439 -7.87 33.35 -19.08
CA TYR A 439 -7.26 34.16 -18.01
C TYR A 439 -6.57 33.31 -16.94
N LEU A 440 -7.13 32.14 -16.63
CA LEU A 440 -6.50 31.19 -15.72
C LEU A 440 -5.16 30.69 -16.28
N ASP A 441 -5.14 30.31 -17.55
CA ASP A 441 -3.94 29.83 -18.23
C ASP A 441 -2.87 30.92 -18.34
N GLU A 442 -3.28 32.18 -18.55
CA GLU A 442 -2.38 33.33 -18.55
C GLU A 442 -1.76 33.58 -17.15
N ALA A 443 -2.56 33.56 -16.09
CA ALA A 443 -2.07 33.70 -14.71
C ALA A 443 -1.10 32.56 -14.32
N ILE A 444 -1.38 31.33 -14.76
CA ILE A 444 -0.50 30.18 -14.57
C ILE A 444 0.83 30.37 -15.33
N ASN A 445 0.77 30.86 -16.56
CA ASN A 445 1.96 31.13 -17.37
C ASN A 445 2.84 32.22 -16.76
N ILE A 446 2.25 33.28 -16.20
CA ILE A 446 2.97 34.33 -15.45
C ILE A 446 3.64 33.76 -14.20
N PHE A 447 2.98 32.84 -13.48
CA PHE A 447 3.57 32.20 -12.31
C PHE A 447 4.78 31.32 -12.70
N LYS A 448 4.64 30.53 -13.77
CA LYS A 448 5.72 29.70 -14.32
C LYS A 448 6.90 30.53 -14.84
N SER A 449 6.67 31.71 -15.42
CA SER A 449 7.73 32.58 -15.95
C SER A 449 8.50 33.29 -14.83
N LYS A 450 7.82 33.74 -13.76
CA LYS A 450 8.47 34.34 -12.57
C LYS A 450 9.39 33.38 -11.81
N GLU A 451 9.10 32.08 -11.84
CA GLU A 451 10.00 31.07 -11.24
C GLU A 451 11.21 30.77 -12.12
N LYS A 452 11.07 30.78 -13.44
CA LYS A 452 12.21 30.61 -14.37
C LYS A 452 13.16 31.80 -14.39
N GLY A 453 12.68 33.02 -14.16
CA GLY A 453 13.50 34.25 -14.12
C GLY A 453 14.33 34.45 -12.84
N ASN A 454 14.19 33.57 -11.85
CA ASN A 454 14.95 33.59 -10.59
C ASN A 454 15.96 32.42 -10.48
N ASN A 455 16.33 31.84 -11.63
CA ASN A 455 17.38 30.82 -11.74
C ASN A 455 18.74 31.46 -12.00
#